data_AF-A0A947F4B4-F1
#
_entry.id   AF-A0A947F4B4-F1
#
_cell.length_a   1.000
_cell.length_b   1.000
_cell.length_c   1.000
_cell.angle_alpha   90.00
_cell.angle_beta   90.00
_cell.angle_gamma   90.00
#
_symmetry.space_group_name_H-M   'P 1'
#
loop_
_entity.id
_entity.type
_entity.pdbx_description
1 polymer ?
#
loop_
_entity_poly.entity_id
_entity_poly.type
_entity_poly.pdbx_seq_one_letter_code
_entity_poly.pdbx_strand_id
1 'polypeptide(L)'
;PHYEANAQVEPEIAVLFDIVYDNDNIVIDLIAQKFTTFNDCTIRKEGAKKISEKKSWGPNSKGIGDKWIDIDKFEEGGVMDNYHLCSFVKREGVLHPYGVDAPLLGYSYFYTKLKTWLIDKMNTQDDFGPLENIAAHLQSTNYPKQALISIGATAYAEFGENNYLKNGDEVYVIAYDHRTEDSNIEPSSHKVVLHQKVSS
;
A
#
# COMPACT_ATOMS: atom_id res chain seq x y z
N PRO A 1 -7.61 -13.98 -10.62
CA PRO A 1 -7.66 -15.45 -10.46
C PRO A 1 -8.66 -16.03 -11.47
N HIS A 2 -8.65 -17.34 -11.75
CA HIS A 2 -9.52 -17.97 -12.76
C HIS A 2 -11.00 -18.10 -12.35
N TYR A 3 -11.44 -17.37 -11.32
CA TYR A 3 -12.80 -17.34 -10.80
C TYR A 3 -13.22 -15.90 -10.49
N GLU A 4 -14.53 -15.65 -10.42
CA GLU A 4 -15.06 -14.36 -10.00
C GLU A 4 -14.73 -14.11 -8.52
N ALA A 5 -13.81 -13.18 -8.27
CA ALA A 5 -13.20 -13.01 -6.95
C ALA A 5 -13.63 -11.72 -6.25
N ASN A 6 -14.52 -10.94 -6.86
CA ASN A 6 -15.00 -9.67 -6.29
C ASN A 6 -13.82 -8.81 -5.80
N ALA A 7 -12.90 -8.51 -6.72
CA ALA A 7 -11.67 -7.80 -6.41
C ALA A 7 -11.95 -6.29 -6.22
N GLN A 8 -11.27 -5.68 -5.27
CA GLN A 8 -11.31 -4.24 -5.00
C GLN A 8 -9.90 -3.66 -4.95
N VAL A 9 -9.77 -2.43 -5.45
CA VAL A 9 -8.54 -1.64 -5.29
C VAL A 9 -8.38 -1.29 -3.82
N GLU A 10 -7.19 -1.50 -3.26
CA GLU A 10 -6.83 -0.93 -1.95
C GLU A 10 -5.70 0.06 -2.20
N PRO A 11 -6.02 1.35 -2.41
CA PRO A 11 -5.04 2.37 -2.74
C PRO A 11 -4.22 2.75 -1.51
N GLU A 12 -2.92 2.46 -1.50
CA GLU A 12 -2.04 2.70 -0.37
C GLU A 12 -0.79 3.49 -0.76
N ILE A 13 -0.09 4.01 0.24
CA ILE A 13 1.35 4.30 0.15
C ILE A 13 2.11 3.03 0.54
N ALA A 14 3.17 2.72 -0.20
CA ALA A 14 4.18 1.77 0.23
C ALA A 14 5.50 2.48 0.52
N VAL A 15 6.10 2.15 1.65
CA VAL A 15 7.38 2.71 2.10
C VAL A 15 8.43 1.61 2.08
N LEU A 16 9.56 1.89 1.44
CA LEU A 16 10.74 1.04 1.50
C LEU A 16 11.52 1.39 2.77
N PHE A 17 11.66 0.42 3.66
CA PHE A 17 12.47 0.52 4.86
C PHE A 17 13.72 -0.33 4.73
N ASP A 18 14.85 0.21 5.19
CA ASP A 18 15.98 -0.62 5.61
C ASP A 18 15.67 -1.19 6.99
N ILE A 19 15.93 -2.48 7.16
CA ILE A 19 15.77 -3.19 8.43
C ILE A 19 17.12 -3.26 9.13
N VAL A 20 17.17 -2.78 10.37
CA VAL A 20 18.35 -2.86 11.22
C VAL A 20 18.14 -3.95 12.25
N TYR A 21 19.04 -4.93 12.23
CA TYR A 21 19.07 -6.04 13.16
C TYR A 21 20.21 -5.87 14.18
N ASP A 22 20.04 -6.42 15.38
CA ASP A 22 21.15 -6.66 16.30
C ASP A 22 21.87 -7.99 16.01
N ASN A 23 22.80 -8.37 16.89
CA ASN A 23 23.60 -9.60 16.75
C ASN A 23 22.76 -10.89 16.86
N ASP A 24 21.57 -10.83 17.47
CA ASP A 24 20.66 -11.96 17.67
C ASP A 24 19.53 -11.96 16.63
N ASN A 25 19.62 -11.10 15.61
CA ASN A 25 18.62 -10.88 14.56
C ASN A 25 17.28 -10.32 15.06
N ILE A 26 17.28 -9.61 16.18
CA ILE A 26 16.13 -8.82 16.63
C ILE A 26 16.08 -7.53 15.81
N VAL A 27 14.90 -7.17 15.29
CA VAL A 27 14.71 -5.89 14.61
C VAL A 27 14.79 -4.78 15.66
N ILE A 28 15.78 -3.92 15.56
CA ILE A 28 15.99 -2.80 16.49
C ILE A 28 15.65 -1.45 15.87
N ASP A 29 15.65 -1.36 14.54
CA ASP A 29 15.25 -0.13 13.85
C ASP A 29 14.70 -0.38 12.44
N LEU A 30 13.94 0.60 11.96
CA LEU A 30 13.49 0.72 10.58
C LEU A 30 13.79 2.12 10.05
N ILE A 31 14.51 2.20 8.93
CA ILE A 31 14.91 3.47 8.32
C ILE A 31 14.16 3.64 7.00
N ALA A 32 13.20 4.56 6.97
CA ALA A 32 12.42 4.83 5.76
C ALA A 32 13.30 5.52 4.71
N GLN A 33 13.38 4.94 3.52
CA GLN A 33 14.24 5.44 2.43
C GLN A 33 13.44 6.24 1.42
N LYS A 34 12.31 5.68 0.97
CA LYS A 34 11.50 6.22 -0.11
C LYS A 34 10.09 5.65 -0.07
N PHE A 35 9.15 6.37 -0.67
CA PHE A 35 7.77 5.91 -0.81
C PHE A 35 7.30 5.93 -2.27
N THR A 36 6.23 5.17 -2.52
CA THR A 36 5.55 5.08 -3.81
C THR A 36 4.06 4.77 -3.58
N THR A 37 3.25 4.85 -4.63
CA THR A 37 1.87 4.36 -4.58
C THR A 37 1.83 2.84 -4.69
N PHE A 38 0.80 2.24 -4.10
CA PHE A 38 0.62 0.81 -4.09
C PHE A 38 -0.87 0.47 -4.22
N ASN A 39 -1.16 -0.64 -4.89
CA ASN A 39 -2.49 -1.21 -4.93
C ASN A 39 -2.46 -2.57 -4.25
N ASP A 40 -2.92 -2.64 -3.01
CA ASP A 40 -2.98 -3.88 -2.23
C ASP A 40 -4.25 -4.68 -2.54
N CYS A 41 -4.52 -4.93 -3.83
CA CYS A 41 -5.79 -5.44 -4.31
C CYS A 41 -6.29 -6.68 -3.56
N THR A 42 -7.52 -6.58 -3.04
CA THR A 42 -8.14 -7.57 -2.17
C THR A 42 -9.30 -8.25 -2.88
N ILE A 43 -9.38 -9.57 -2.75
CA ILE A 43 -10.55 -10.35 -3.19
C ILE A 43 -11.48 -10.65 -2.01
N ARG A 44 -12.78 -10.68 -2.27
CA ARG A 44 -13.77 -11.15 -1.28
C ARG A 44 -13.85 -12.67 -1.36
N LYS A 45 -13.10 -13.33 -0.48
CA LYS A 45 -13.05 -14.79 -0.35
C LYS A 45 -13.68 -15.23 0.97
N GLU A 46 -14.79 -15.96 0.88
CA GLU A 46 -15.41 -16.59 2.05
C GLU A 46 -14.52 -17.70 2.63
N GLY A 47 -14.50 -17.83 3.96
CA GLY A 47 -13.73 -18.87 4.64
C GLY A 47 -12.21 -18.69 4.61
N ALA A 48 -11.69 -17.55 4.14
CA ALA A 48 -10.25 -17.25 4.19
C ALA A 48 -9.75 -17.25 5.63
N LYS A 49 -8.73 -18.08 5.92
CA LYS A 49 -8.17 -18.19 7.28
C LYS A 49 -7.13 -17.12 7.54
N LYS A 50 -6.36 -16.74 6.52
CA LYS A 50 -5.31 -15.70 6.58
C LYS A 50 -5.63 -14.49 5.72
N ILE A 51 -5.06 -13.34 6.07
CA ILE A 51 -5.17 -12.12 5.25
C ILE A 51 -4.51 -12.35 3.89
N SER A 52 -3.33 -13.00 3.86
CA SER A 52 -2.60 -13.30 2.63
C SER A 52 -3.42 -14.08 1.61
N GLU A 53 -4.37 -14.93 2.02
CA GLU A 53 -5.24 -15.65 1.09
C GLU A 53 -6.18 -14.74 0.29
N LYS A 54 -6.45 -13.53 0.80
CA LYS A 54 -7.28 -12.52 0.15
C LYS A 54 -6.47 -11.45 -0.57
N LYS A 55 -5.18 -11.31 -0.23
CA LYS A 55 -4.30 -10.26 -0.76
C LYS A 55 -3.28 -10.82 -1.75
N SER A 56 -2.66 -11.95 -1.47
CA SER A 56 -1.58 -12.55 -2.28
C SER A 56 -2.09 -13.69 -3.17
N TRP A 57 -3.20 -13.44 -3.87
CA TRP A 57 -3.93 -14.46 -4.65
C TRP A 57 -3.38 -14.72 -6.06
N GLY A 58 -2.33 -14.00 -6.47
CA GLY A 58 -1.65 -14.24 -7.74
C GLY A 58 -0.63 -13.15 -8.12
N PRO A 59 0.13 -13.34 -9.22
CA PRO A 59 1.20 -12.42 -9.64
C PRO A 59 0.71 -10.98 -9.91
N ASN A 60 -0.55 -10.83 -10.32
CA ASN A 60 -1.15 -9.53 -10.64
C ASN A 60 -2.05 -8.99 -9.50
N SER A 61 -1.87 -9.50 -8.28
CA SER A 61 -2.66 -9.08 -7.10
C SER A 61 -2.18 -7.79 -6.46
N LYS A 62 -1.02 -7.27 -6.90
CA LYS A 62 -0.41 -6.03 -6.39
C LYS A 62 -0.02 -5.13 -7.54
N GLY A 63 0.03 -3.83 -7.27
CA GLY A 63 0.57 -2.82 -8.17
C GLY A 63 1.50 -1.90 -7.41
N ILE A 64 2.47 -1.32 -8.10
CA ILE A 64 3.42 -0.35 -7.57
C ILE A 64 3.48 0.87 -8.51
N GLY A 65 3.72 2.04 -7.94
CA GLY A 65 3.86 3.29 -8.70
C GLY A 65 5.02 3.27 -9.69
N ASP A 66 4.90 4.15 -10.69
CA ASP A 66 5.87 4.34 -11.77
C ASP A 66 7.23 4.88 -11.30
N LYS A 67 7.26 5.54 -10.14
CA LYS A 67 8.45 6.13 -9.55
C LYS A 67 8.45 6.06 -8.03
N TRP A 68 9.55 6.53 -7.46
CA TRP A 68 9.75 6.64 -6.01
C TRP A 68 10.07 8.07 -5.65
N ILE A 69 9.66 8.49 -4.46
CA ILE A 69 10.02 9.76 -3.85
C ILE A 69 10.88 9.47 -2.62
N ASP A 70 12.06 10.07 -2.57
CA ASP A 70 12.97 9.93 -1.44
C ASP A 70 12.38 10.57 -0.18
N ILE A 71 12.51 9.89 0.95
CA ILE A 71 12.09 10.38 2.25
C ILE A 71 13.28 11.10 2.88
N ASP A 72 13.13 12.40 3.14
CA ASP A 72 14.12 13.22 3.84
C ASP A 72 14.15 12.94 5.35
N LYS A 73 12.96 12.81 5.95
CA LYS A 73 12.75 12.36 7.32
C LYS A 73 11.38 11.71 7.47
N PHE A 74 11.31 10.67 8.30
CA PHE A 74 10.07 9.92 8.56
C PHE A 74 9.38 10.41 9.84
N GLU A 75 9.12 11.71 9.87
CA GLU A 75 8.47 12.45 10.95
C GLU A 75 7.86 13.76 10.42
N GLU A 76 7.09 14.45 11.26
CA GLU A 76 6.45 15.73 10.90
C GLU A 76 7.47 16.78 10.41
N GLY A 77 7.03 17.56 9.42
CA GLY A 77 7.80 18.53 8.65
C GLY A 77 8.64 17.91 7.54
N GLY A 78 8.45 16.63 7.23
CA GLY A 78 9.14 15.91 6.15
C GLY A 78 8.41 16.03 4.82
N VAL A 79 9.00 15.47 3.75
CA VAL A 79 8.43 15.55 2.40
C VAL A 79 7.01 14.99 2.33
N MET A 80 6.73 13.90 3.06
CA MET A 80 5.46 13.18 3.03
C MET A 80 4.28 13.98 3.60
N ASP A 81 4.54 15.02 4.39
CA ASP A 81 3.49 15.92 4.92
C ASP A 81 2.71 16.62 3.81
N ASN A 82 3.38 16.87 2.69
CA ASN A 82 2.82 17.60 1.55
C ASN A 82 2.08 16.69 0.58
N TYR A 83 2.05 15.38 0.84
CA TYR A 83 1.45 14.43 -0.09
C TYR A 83 0.00 14.10 0.27
N HIS A 84 -0.79 13.94 -0.78
CA HIS A 84 -2.12 13.36 -0.75
C HIS A 84 -2.13 12.03 -1.49
N LEU A 85 -3.07 11.16 -1.16
CA LEU A 85 -3.35 9.91 -1.85
C LEU A 85 -4.79 9.90 -2.33
N CYS A 86 -4.99 9.54 -3.60
CA CYS A 86 -6.31 9.34 -4.18
C CYS A 86 -6.29 8.17 -5.16
N SER A 87 -7.45 7.68 -5.55
CA SER A 87 -7.52 6.64 -6.59
C SER A 87 -8.79 6.70 -7.41
N PHE A 88 -8.68 6.16 -8.61
CA PHE A 88 -9.74 6.14 -9.60
C PHE A 88 -9.81 4.78 -10.29
N VAL A 89 -11.02 4.45 -10.74
CA VAL A 89 -11.23 3.40 -11.72
C VAL A 89 -11.85 4.02 -12.96
N LYS A 90 -11.21 3.84 -14.12
CA LYS A 90 -11.79 4.19 -15.40
C LYS A 90 -12.48 2.96 -15.98
N ARG A 91 -13.79 3.05 -16.19
CA ARG A 91 -14.63 2.00 -16.75
C ARG A 91 -15.34 2.54 -17.98
N GLU A 92 -15.16 1.86 -19.11
CA GLU A 92 -15.82 2.24 -20.38
C GLU A 92 -15.60 3.70 -20.78
N GLY A 93 -14.41 4.23 -20.49
CA GLY A 93 -14.04 5.63 -20.78
C GLY A 93 -14.41 6.64 -19.70
N VAL A 94 -15.23 6.27 -18.70
CA VAL A 94 -15.65 7.14 -17.60
C VAL A 94 -14.73 6.95 -16.40
N LEU A 95 -14.16 8.04 -15.89
CA LEU A 95 -13.30 8.03 -14.71
C LEU A 95 -14.14 8.19 -13.44
N HIS A 96 -14.08 7.21 -12.55
CA HIS A 96 -14.79 7.22 -11.27
C HIS A 96 -13.81 7.35 -10.11
N PRO A 97 -14.02 8.27 -9.16
CA PRO A 97 -13.31 8.22 -7.87
C PRO A 97 -13.56 6.88 -7.20
N TYR A 98 -12.49 6.22 -6.76
CA TYR A 98 -12.56 4.90 -6.13
C TYR A 98 -12.18 4.95 -4.66
N GLY A 99 -11.15 5.73 -4.32
CA GLY A 99 -10.76 6.07 -2.96
C GLY A 99 -10.82 7.57 -2.76
N VAL A 100 -11.22 8.01 -1.57
CA VAL A 100 -11.29 9.44 -1.23
C VAL A 100 -9.89 10.07 -1.28
N ASP A 101 -9.82 11.30 -1.78
CA ASP A 101 -8.60 12.10 -1.71
C ASP A 101 -8.31 12.47 -0.25
N ALA A 102 -7.17 12.01 0.26
CA ALA A 102 -6.81 12.18 1.66
C ALA A 102 -5.34 12.60 1.81
N PRO A 103 -5.03 13.56 2.71
CA PRO A 103 -3.65 13.85 3.08
C PRO A 103 -3.01 12.64 3.76
N LEU A 104 -1.72 12.38 3.52
CA LEU A 104 -1.00 11.29 4.19
C LEU A 104 -0.97 11.48 5.71
N LEU A 105 -0.96 12.73 6.18
CA LEU A 105 -1.09 13.06 7.61
C LEU A 105 -2.41 12.59 8.24
N GLY A 106 -3.40 12.17 7.44
CA GLY A 106 -4.63 11.55 7.92
C GLY A 106 -4.48 10.11 8.43
N TYR A 107 -3.32 9.46 8.23
CA TYR A 107 -3.09 8.10 8.71
C TYR A 107 -3.09 8.02 10.24
N SER A 108 -3.91 7.12 10.80
CA SER A 108 -4.00 6.89 12.25
C SER A 108 -2.72 6.33 12.88
N TYR A 109 -1.93 5.59 12.09
CA TYR A 109 -0.61 5.07 12.45
C TYR A 109 0.37 5.56 11.39
N PHE A 110 1.15 6.58 11.75
CA PHE A 110 2.13 7.15 10.84
C PHE A 110 3.42 7.51 11.58
N TYR A 111 4.51 7.71 10.83
CA TYR A 111 5.83 8.06 11.34
C TYR A 111 6.26 7.20 12.53
N THR A 112 6.71 7.83 13.63
CA THR A 112 7.19 7.19 14.85
C THR A 112 6.19 6.16 15.39
N LYS A 113 4.89 6.44 15.35
CA LYS A 113 3.88 5.51 15.85
C LYS A 113 3.82 4.24 15.00
N LEU A 114 3.84 4.38 13.68
CA LEU A 114 3.88 3.23 12.77
C LEU A 114 5.19 2.45 12.93
N LYS A 115 6.34 3.15 12.93
CA LYS A 115 7.67 2.55 13.06
C LYS A 115 7.80 1.74 14.35
N THR A 116 7.45 2.31 15.49
CA THR A 116 7.49 1.60 16.79
C THR A 116 6.58 0.38 16.78
N TRP A 117 5.38 0.50 16.21
CA TRP A 117 4.45 -0.62 16.10
C TRP A 117 4.96 -1.73 15.18
N LEU A 118 5.56 -1.39 14.03
CA LEU A 118 6.16 -2.35 13.11
C LEU A 118 7.32 -3.11 13.77
N ILE A 119 8.22 -2.42 14.46
CA ILE A 119 9.34 -3.04 15.17
C ILE A 119 8.83 -4.02 16.24
N ASP A 120 7.84 -3.61 17.03
CA ASP A 120 7.19 -4.50 18.00
C ASP A 120 6.63 -5.75 17.30
N LYS A 121 5.82 -5.57 16.24
CA LYS A 121 5.16 -6.69 15.56
C LYS A 121 6.11 -7.60 14.81
N MET A 122 7.18 -7.08 14.21
CA MET A 122 8.23 -7.89 13.57
C MET A 122 8.90 -8.85 14.55
N ASN A 123 8.97 -8.49 15.83
CA ASN A 123 9.60 -9.30 16.87
C ASN A 123 8.60 -10.12 17.71
N THR A 124 7.34 -9.69 17.82
CA THR A 124 6.38 -10.28 18.78
C THR A 124 5.10 -10.85 18.16
N GLN A 125 4.82 -10.62 16.87
CA GLN A 125 3.60 -11.13 16.25
C GLN A 125 3.68 -12.65 16.02
N ASP A 126 2.88 -13.38 16.78
CA ASP A 126 2.63 -14.80 16.58
C ASP A 126 1.65 -15.09 15.44
N ASP A 127 1.66 -16.34 14.98
CA ASP A 127 0.61 -16.84 14.08
C ASP A 127 -0.69 -16.97 14.88
N PHE A 128 -1.64 -16.08 14.62
CA PHE A 128 -2.92 -16.08 15.32
C PHE A 128 -4.04 -15.52 14.44
N GLY A 129 -5.14 -16.29 14.36
CA GLY A 129 -6.29 -15.93 13.54
C GLY A 129 -5.84 -15.58 12.11
N PRO A 130 -6.15 -14.38 11.61
CA PRO A 130 -5.83 -13.98 10.24
C PRO A 130 -4.37 -13.55 10.03
N LEU A 131 -3.58 -13.42 11.11
CA LEU A 131 -2.21 -12.90 11.10
C LEU A 131 -1.19 -14.03 10.97
N GLU A 132 -0.17 -13.81 10.17
CA GLU A 132 1.02 -14.66 10.06
C GLU A 132 2.11 -14.27 11.09
N ASN A 133 2.99 -15.22 11.42
CA ASN A 133 4.14 -14.97 12.28
C ASN A 133 5.25 -14.23 11.51
N ILE A 134 5.44 -12.94 11.81
CA ILE A 134 6.38 -12.10 11.06
C ILE A 134 7.83 -12.52 11.32
N ALA A 135 8.20 -12.81 12.57
CA ALA A 135 9.57 -13.22 12.93
C ALA A 135 10.00 -14.49 12.18
N ALA A 136 9.10 -15.48 12.07
CA ALA A 136 9.33 -16.69 11.30
C ALA A 136 9.50 -16.41 9.79
N HIS A 137 8.76 -15.44 9.24
CA HIS A 137 8.93 -15.01 7.85
C HIS A 137 10.28 -14.31 7.63
N LEU A 138 10.72 -13.44 8.54
CA LEU A 138 12.05 -12.82 8.48
C LEU A 138 13.16 -13.88 8.52
N GLN A 139 13.05 -14.85 9.42
CA GLN A 139 14.02 -15.95 9.53
C GLN A 139 14.06 -16.82 8.27
N SER A 140 12.89 -17.24 7.75
CA SER A 140 12.81 -18.10 6.56
C SER A 140 13.27 -17.42 5.27
N THR A 141 13.30 -16.09 5.25
CA THR A 141 13.84 -15.27 4.16
C THR A 141 15.27 -14.80 4.42
N ASN A 142 15.94 -15.39 5.41
CA ASN A 142 17.33 -15.11 5.78
C ASN A 142 17.56 -13.63 6.15
N TYR A 143 16.69 -13.08 7.00
CA TYR A 143 16.80 -11.74 7.59
C TYR A 143 17.07 -10.65 6.54
N PRO A 144 16.07 -10.33 5.70
CA PRO A 144 16.25 -9.42 4.58
C PRO A 144 16.64 -8.03 5.07
N LYS A 145 17.52 -7.36 4.33
CA LYS A 145 17.99 -6.01 4.69
C LYS A 145 16.94 -4.92 4.45
N GLN A 146 15.90 -5.22 3.68
CA GLN A 146 14.86 -4.27 3.30
C GLN A 146 13.49 -4.91 3.33
N ALA A 147 12.48 -4.12 3.65
CA ALA A 147 11.07 -4.46 3.50
C ALA A 147 10.31 -3.33 2.80
N LEU A 148 9.42 -3.72 1.89
CA LEU A 148 8.41 -2.83 1.35
C LEU A 148 7.13 -3.01 2.16
N ILE A 149 6.70 -1.95 2.82
CA ILE A 149 5.56 -1.99 3.76
C ILE A 149 4.48 -1.05 3.22
N SER A 150 3.32 -1.60 2.87
CA SER A 150 2.14 -0.80 2.57
C SER A 150 1.44 -0.42 3.87
N ILE A 151 1.02 0.83 4.00
CA ILE A 151 0.68 1.43 5.30
C ILE A 151 -0.83 1.66 5.50
N GLY A 152 -1.65 1.08 4.63
CA GLY A 152 -3.10 1.11 4.70
C GLY A 152 -3.74 1.98 3.62
N ALA A 153 -4.98 1.63 3.29
CA ALA A 153 -5.75 2.26 2.23
C ALA A 153 -6.55 3.48 2.69
N THR A 154 -6.84 4.38 1.74
CA THR A 154 -7.88 5.41 1.94
C THR A 154 -9.27 4.76 2.05
N ALA A 155 -10.23 5.48 2.63
CA ALA A 155 -11.63 5.06 2.55
C ALA A 155 -12.10 4.99 1.09
N TYR A 156 -13.05 4.11 0.81
CA TYR A 156 -13.68 4.04 -0.50
C TYR A 156 -14.52 5.30 -0.76
N ALA A 157 -14.54 5.73 -2.01
CA ALA A 157 -15.57 6.63 -2.51
C ALA A 157 -16.83 5.82 -2.86
N GLU A 158 -17.95 6.50 -3.09
CA GLU A 158 -19.25 5.86 -3.37
C GLU A 158 -19.18 4.77 -4.46
N PHE A 159 -18.47 5.03 -5.55
CA PHE A 159 -18.31 4.02 -6.60
C PHE A 159 -17.54 2.79 -6.10
N GLY A 160 -16.45 2.98 -5.36
CA GLY A 160 -15.61 1.90 -4.82
C GLY A 160 -16.32 1.04 -3.77
N GLU A 161 -17.19 1.64 -2.95
CA GLU A 161 -18.03 0.92 -1.99
C GLU A 161 -19.03 -0.02 -2.67
N ASN A 162 -19.51 0.37 -3.85
CA ASN A 162 -20.61 -0.31 -4.54
C ASN A 162 -20.17 -1.14 -5.76
N ASN A 163 -18.86 -1.17 -6.09
CA ASN A 163 -18.37 -1.83 -7.30
C ASN A 163 -17.08 -2.63 -7.08
N TYR A 164 -17.09 -3.86 -7.60
CA TYR A 164 -15.90 -4.67 -7.84
C TYR A 164 -15.26 -4.35 -9.21
N LEU A 165 -13.98 -4.67 -9.34
CA LEU A 165 -13.22 -4.57 -10.59
C LEU A 165 -13.77 -5.53 -11.65
N LYS A 166 -13.78 -5.07 -12.90
CA LYS A 166 -14.20 -5.82 -14.08
C LYS A 166 -13.08 -5.85 -15.13
N ASN A 167 -13.10 -6.86 -15.99
CA ASN A 167 -12.20 -6.92 -17.13
C ASN A 167 -12.32 -5.65 -17.98
N GLY A 168 -11.19 -5.04 -18.34
CA GLY A 168 -11.13 -3.80 -19.09
C GLY A 168 -11.10 -2.53 -18.23
N ASP A 169 -11.36 -2.61 -16.92
CA ASP A 169 -11.16 -1.47 -16.01
C ASP A 169 -9.69 -1.05 -16.00
N GLU A 170 -9.45 0.26 -15.89
CA GLU A 170 -8.13 0.82 -15.63
C GLU A 170 -8.11 1.40 -14.21
N VAL A 171 -7.15 0.97 -13.40
CA VAL A 171 -6.97 1.39 -12.02
C VAL A 171 -5.86 2.43 -11.97
N TYR A 172 -6.12 3.53 -11.25
CA TYR A 172 -5.17 4.59 -10.98
C TYR A 172 -5.04 4.79 -9.47
N VAL A 173 -3.83 4.72 -8.93
CA VAL A 173 -3.52 5.13 -7.55
C VAL A 173 -2.44 6.21 -7.60
N ILE A 174 -2.73 7.37 -7.03
CA ILE A 174 -1.96 8.58 -7.25
C ILE A 174 -1.58 9.20 -5.91
N ALA A 175 -0.28 9.41 -5.72
CA ALA A 175 0.25 10.23 -4.66
C ALA A 175 0.81 11.52 -5.27
N TYR A 176 0.42 12.67 -4.75
CA TYR A 176 0.80 13.97 -5.32
C TYR A 176 1.14 15.00 -4.25
N ASP A 177 2.12 15.87 -4.53
CA ASP A 177 2.42 17.03 -3.68
C ASP A 177 1.34 18.10 -3.84
N HIS A 178 0.49 18.28 -2.83
CA HIS A 178 -0.69 19.15 -2.88
C HIS A 178 -0.36 20.66 -3.02
N ARG A 179 0.91 21.04 -2.93
CA ARG A 179 1.35 22.43 -3.08
C ARG A 179 1.51 22.83 -4.53
N THR A 180 1.80 21.86 -5.40
CA THR A 180 2.13 22.09 -6.82
C THR A 180 1.27 21.29 -7.79
N GLU A 181 0.57 20.28 -7.30
CA GLU A 181 -0.20 19.32 -8.10
C GLU A 181 -1.62 19.14 -7.56
N ASP A 182 -2.47 18.49 -8.35
CA ASP A 182 -3.84 18.10 -8.00
C ASP A 182 -4.03 16.57 -8.11
N SER A 183 -5.26 16.10 -7.86
CA SER A 183 -5.61 14.67 -7.94
C SER A 183 -5.85 14.14 -9.35
N ASN A 184 -5.57 14.91 -10.41
CA ASN A 184 -5.78 14.42 -11.78
C ASN A 184 -4.79 13.29 -12.15
N ILE A 185 -5.16 12.49 -13.15
CA ILE A 185 -4.39 11.30 -13.57
C ILE A 185 -3.20 11.63 -14.50
N GLU A 186 -3.01 12.89 -14.87
CA GLU A 186 -1.94 13.28 -15.78
C GLU A 186 -0.57 13.14 -15.09
N PRO A 187 0.41 12.50 -15.73
CA PRO A 187 1.74 12.34 -15.16
C PRO A 187 2.45 13.67 -14.94
N SER A 188 3.16 13.81 -13.83
CA SER A 188 4.07 14.93 -13.56
C SER A 188 5.26 14.50 -12.72
N SER A 189 6.28 15.35 -12.58
CA SER A 189 7.47 15.03 -11.77
C SER A 189 7.17 14.90 -10.28
N HIS A 190 6.10 15.55 -9.78
CA HIS A 190 5.73 15.55 -8.36
C HIS A 190 4.56 14.62 -8.04
N LYS A 191 4.10 13.85 -9.03
CA LYS A 191 3.10 12.78 -8.88
C LYS A 191 3.74 11.42 -9.00
N VAL A 192 3.38 10.48 -8.13
CA VAL A 192 3.62 9.05 -8.32
C VAL A 192 2.32 8.44 -8.82
N VAL A 193 2.35 7.80 -9.99
CA VAL A 193 1.16 7.22 -10.61
C VAL A 193 1.36 5.72 -10.75
N LEU A 194 0.47 4.96 -10.12
CA LEU A 194 0.29 3.55 -10.40
C LEU A 194 -0.86 3.44 -11.39
N HIS A 195 -0.61 2.80 -12.53
CA HIS A 195 -1.62 2.47 -13.53
C HIS A 195 -1.63 0.97 -13.79
N GLN A 196 -2.80 0.34 -13.66
CA GLN A 196 -2.99 -1.08 -13.95
C GLN A 196 -4.21 -1.27 -14.83
N LYS A 197 -4.12 -2.18 -15.80
CA LYS A 197 -5.27 -2.62 -16.59
C LYS A 197 -5.74 -3.99 -16.08
N VAL A 198 -7.02 -4.08 -15.74
CA VAL A 198 -7.64 -5.33 -15.30
C VAL A 198 -7.85 -6.24 -16.51
N SER A 199 -7.27 -7.43 -16.47
CA SER A 199 -7.46 -8.48 -17.46
C SER A 199 -8.00 -9.75 -16.80
N SER A 200 -8.70 -10.57 -17.60
CA SER A 200 -9.10 -11.95 -17.23
C SER A 200 -7.92 -12.87 -17.03
#